data_AF-A8V354-F1
#
_entry.id   AF-A8V354-F1
#
_cell.length_a   1.000
_cell.length_b   1.000
_cell.length_c   1.000
_cell.angle_alpha   90.00
_cell.angle_beta   90.00
_cell.angle_gamma   90.00
#
_symmetry.space_group_name_H-M   'P 1'
#
loop_
_entity.id
_entity.type
_entity.pdbx_description
1 polymer ?
#
loop_
_entity_poly.entity_id
_entity_poly.type
_entity_poly.pdbx_seq_one_letter_code
_entity_poly.pdbx_strand_id
1 'polypeptide(L)'
;RWIYDKLKENKEVNGNFYENFIIFLEKMDKDLSLERLNNTTDLRKVFKELTKDKNYKHENANLGEENIKNKLEEKLNNGTSTEHYWFYKLEYLLWKEFKEKDKYFKVSKNKGDGGLEYPFGNFDYSKIKDTYRLTRKNSIEHIQAQSRANEWKEVQDNECSEKCNIDCFGNLTLISTHLNSSLLDKSFNEKRNLIANQLERGTIESLKMLLVYSKYDKWTPEECKTHHNEMIELLKNSLEN
;
A
#
# COMPACT_ATOMS: atom_id res chain seq x y z
N ARG A 1 11.79 -13.90 16.45
CA ARG A 1 12.70 -14.84 17.13
C ARG A 1 12.16 -16.26 17.03
N TRP A 2 11.03 -16.58 17.68
CA TRP A 2 10.42 -17.93 17.61
C TRP A 2 10.20 -18.51 16.20
N ILE A 3 9.63 -17.75 15.24
CA ILE A 3 9.43 -18.22 13.85
C ILE A 3 10.77 -18.51 13.16
N TYR A 4 11.75 -17.61 13.35
CA TYR A 4 13.10 -17.78 12.82
C TYR A 4 13.76 -19.04 13.40
N ASP A 5 13.65 -19.24 14.71
CA ASP A 5 14.23 -20.40 15.40
C ASP A 5 13.58 -21.71 14.92
N LYS A 6 12.25 -21.74 14.78
CA LYS A 6 11.50 -22.91 14.27
C LYS A 6 11.81 -23.26 12.82
N LEU A 7 12.03 -22.26 11.97
CA LEU A 7 12.40 -22.49 10.57
C LEU A 7 13.87 -22.90 10.43
N LYS A 8 14.75 -22.42 11.33
CA LYS A 8 16.17 -22.76 11.38
C LYS A 8 16.44 -24.17 11.93
N GLU A 9 15.58 -24.70 12.80
CA GLU A 9 15.66 -26.06 13.32
C GLU A 9 15.38 -27.13 12.26
N ASN A 10 14.56 -26.82 11.24
CA ASN A 10 14.17 -27.73 10.16
C ASN A 10 15.17 -27.71 8.97
N LYS A 11 16.47 -27.86 9.27
CA LYS A 11 17.56 -27.88 8.28
C LYS A 11 17.57 -29.17 7.47
N GLU A 12 16.76 -29.21 6.42
CA GLU A 12 17.03 -30.02 5.22
C GLU A 12 16.54 -29.27 3.98
N VAL A 13 17.21 -28.18 3.57
CA VAL A 13 17.11 -27.72 2.17
C VAL A 13 18.40 -26.99 1.79
N ASN A 14 19.04 -27.46 0.72
CA ASN A 14 20.06 -26.73 -0.05
C ASN A 14 19.44 -25.43 -0.60
N GLY A 15 19.69 -24.28 0.04
CA GLY A 15 19.21 -22.97 -0.40
C GLY A 15 19.53 -21.86 0.60
N ASN A 16 19.45 -20.59 0.17
CA ASN A 16 19.66 -19.43 1.04
C ASN A 16 18.51 -19.33 2.07
N PHE A 17 18.81 -19.58 3.34
CA PHE A 17 17.83 -19.52 4.44
C PHE A 17 17.01 -18.23 4.44
N TYR A 18 17.62 -17.08 4.14
CA TYR A 18 16.95 -15.79 4.17
C TYR A 18 15.90 -15.65 3.06
N GLU A 19 16.18 -16.14 1.86
CA GLU A 19 15.23 -16.16 0.75
C GLU A 19 14.02 -17.03 1.09
N ASN A 20 14.27 -18.24 1.59
CA ASN A 20 13.20 -19.14 2.03
C ASN A 20 12.36 -18.54 3.17
N PHE A 21 12.98 -17.79 4.08
CA PHE A 21 12.29 -17.11 5.18
C PHE A 21 11.40 -15.97 4.68
N ILE A 22 11.86 -15.19 3.69
CA ILE A 22 11.06 -14.13 3.06
C ILE A 22 9.86 -14.74 2.34
N ILE A 23 10.06 -15.79 1.52
CA ILE A 23 8.98 -16.50 0.83
C ILE A 23 7.92 -17.01 1.82
N PHE A 24 8.35 -17.58 2.94
CA PHE A 24 7.45 -18.01 4.00
C PHE A 24 6.63 -16.84 4.59
N LEU A 25 7.27 -15.72 4.91
CA LEU A 25 6.58 -14.55 5.48
C LEU A 25 5.57 -13.94 4.52
N GLU A 26 5.90 -13.88 3.23
CA GLU A 26 5.00 -13.39 2.19
C GLU A 26 3.79 -14.31 2.01
N LYS A 27 4.01 -15.63 1.97
CA LYS A 27 2.91 -16.61 1.96
C LYS A 27 2.02 -16.46 3.20
N MET A 28 2.62 -16.32 4.38
CA MET A 28 1.89 -16.13 5.63
C MET A 28 1.05 -14.84 5.60
N ASP A 29 1.61 -13.73 5.11
CA ASP A 29 0.88 -12.47 4.98
C ASP A 29 -0.26 -12.56 3.97
N LYS A 30 -0.06 -13.25 2.84
CA LYS A 30 -1.11 -13.56 1.85
C LYS A 30 -2.28 -14.31 2.49
N ASP A 31 -2.02 -15.41 3.17
CA ASP A 31 -3.06 -16.23 3.81
C ASP A 31 -3.82 -15.46 4.90
N LEU A 32 -3.12 -14.64 5.69
CA LEU A 32 -3.74 -13.76 6.67
C LEU A 32 -4.56 -12.63 6.02
N SER A 33 -4.15 -12.11 4.87
CA SER A 33 -4.90 -11.12 4.11
C SER A 33 -6.21 -11.69 3.58
N LEU A 34 -6.17 -12.89 3.01
CA LEU A 34 -7.35 -13.59 2.49
C LEU A 34 -8.36 -13.85 3.62
N GLU A 35 -7.88 -14.21 4.80
CA GLU A 35 -8.75 -14.37 5.97
C GLU A 35 -9.41 -13.06 6.40
N ARG A 36 -8.67 -11.94 6.38
CA ARG A 36 -9.22 -10.60 6.67
C ARG A 36 -10.32 -10.18 5.69
N LEU A 37 -10.22 -10.58 4.42
CA LEU A 37 -11.26 -10.29 3.42
C LEU A 37 -12.54 -11.08 3.66
N ASN A 38 -12.47 -12.24 4.34
CA ASN A 38 -13.62 -13.09 4.62
C ASN A 38 -14.36 -12.74 5.91
N ASN A 39 -14.08 -11.60 6.53
CA ASN A 39 -14.69 -11.16 7.78
C ASN A 39 -14.50 -12.12 8.98
N THR A 40 -13.61 -13.12 8.87
CA THR A 40 -13.31 -14.01 9.97
C THR A 40 -12.37 -13.35 10.96
N THR A 41 -12.69 -13.44 12.25
CA THR A 41 -11.92 -12.80 13.33
C THR A 41 -10.78 -13.66 13.88
N ASP A 42 -10.70 -14.96 13.55
CA ASP A 42 -9.68 -15.85 14.11
C ASP A 42 -8.44 -16.01 13.23
N LEU A 43 -7.72 -14.89 13.04
CA LEU A 43 -6.39 -14.88 12.43
C LEU A 43 -5.39 -15.77 13.20
N ARG A 44 -5.65 -16.06 14.49
CA ARG A 44 -4.78 -16.92 15.30
C ARG A 44 -4.89 -18.37 14.84
N LYS A 45 -6.06 -18.82 14.39
CA LYS A 45 -6.23 -20.15 13.79
C LYS A 45 -5.34 -20.30 12.55
N VAL A 46 -5.43 -19.35 11.61
CA VAL A 46 -4.61 -19.35 10.38
C VAL A 46 -3.13 -19.35 10.74
N PHE A 47 -2.71 -18.47 11.65
CA PHE A 47 -1.31 -18.42 12.11
C PHE A 47 -0.86 -19.75 12.74
N LYS A 48 -1.67 -20.37 13.61
CA LYS A 48 -1.34 -21.66 14.22
C LYS A 48 -1.14 -22.76 13.18
N GLU A 49 -2.04 -22.88 12.21
CA GLU A 49 -1.94 -23.93 11.19
C GLU A 49 -0.72 -23.74 10.29
N LEU A 50 -0.42 -22.50 9.86
CA LEU A 50 0.78 -22.18 9.08
C LEU A 50 2.08 -22.49 9.82
N THR A 51 2.07 -22.39 11.15
CA THR A 51 3.27 -22.70 11.96
C THR A 51 3.44 -24.18 12.26
N LYS A 52 2.38 -25.00 12.12
CA LYS A 52 2.43 -26.45 12.33
C LYS A 52 2.87 -27.19 11.08
N ASP A 53 2.36 -26.78 9.92
CA ASP A 53 2.65 -27.42 8.64
C ASP A 53 3.02 -26.37 7.58
N LYS A 54 4.25 -26.45 7.07
CA LYS A 54 4.75 -25.56 6.00
C LYS A 54 3.97 -25.75 4.70
N ASN A 55 3.42 -26.95 4.49
CA ASN A 55 2.62 -27.31 3.31
C ASN A 55 1.13 -27.03 3.49
N TYR A 56 0.71 -26.45 4.63
CA TYR A 56 -0.67 -26.04 4.83
C TYR A 56 -1.12 -25.15 3.67
N LYS A 57 -2.23 -25.54 3.05
CA LYS A 57 -2.93 -24.77 2.02
C LYS A 57 -4.16 -24.17 2.68
N HIS A 58 -4.21 -22.85 2.74
CA HIS A 58 -5.35 -22.15 3.31
C HIS A 58 -6.58 -22.35 2.41
N GLU A 59 -7.71 -22.73 3.01
CA GLU A 59 -8.94 -23.12 2.30
C GLU A 59 -9.54 -21.96 1.46
N ASN A 60 -9.22 -20.70 1.80
CA ASN A 60 -9.68 -19.52 1.06
C ASN A 60 -8.71 -19.07 -0.04
N ALA A 61 -7.71 -19.88 -0.39
CA ALA A 61 -6.81 -19.62 -1.51
C ALA A 61 -7.51 -19.62 -2.90
N ASN A 62 -8.80 -19.93 -2.96
CA ASN A 62 -9.58 -20.07 -4.20
C ASN A 62 -10.72 -19.03 -4.34
N LEU A 63 -10.58 -17.83 -3.76
CA LEU A 63 -11.47 -16.72 -4.12
C LEU A 63 -11.19 -16.33 -5.59
N GLY A 64 -12.21 -16.35 -6.45
CA GLY A 64 -12.06 -15.87 -7.83
C GLY A 64 -11.65 -14.39 -7.89
N GLU A 65 -10.96 -13.98 -8.96
CA GLU A 65 -10.40 -12.63 -9.14
C GLU A 65 -11.43 -11.51 -8.88
N GLU A 66 -12.63 -11.61 -9.45
CA GLU A 66 -13.72 -10.65 -9.27
C GLU A 66 -14.15 -10.54 -7.79
N ASN A 67 -14.10 -11.65 -7.05
CA ASN A 67 -14.46 -11.69 -5.63
C ASN A 67 -13.40 -11.01 -4.74
N ILE A 68 -12.11 -11.14 -5.07
CA ILE A 68 -11.03 -10.48 -4.32
C ILE A 68 -11.13 -8.97 -4.49
N LYS A 69 -11.27 -8.49 -5.73
CA LYS A 69 -11.37 -7.06 -6.02
C LYS A 69 -12.56 -6.43 -5.28
N ASN A 70 -13.75 -7.01 -5.39
CA ASN A 70 -14.95 -6.47 -4.75
C ASN A 70 -14.81 -6.41 -3.22
N LYS A 71 -14.21 -7.43 -2.60
CA LYS A 71 -13.93 -7.43 -1.15
C LYS A 71 -12.91 -6.38 -0.74
N LEU A 72 -11.88 -6.14 -1.56
CA LEU A 72 -10.91 -5.07 -1.32
C LEU A 72 -11.60 -3.70 -1.38
N GLU A 73 -12.42 -3.45 -2.41
CA GLU A 73 -13.19 -2.21 -2.55
C GLU A 73 -14.08 -1.95 -1.32
N GLU A 74 -14.82 -2.96 -0.86
CA GLU A 74 -15.66 -2.90 0.34
C GLU A 74 -14.84 -2.54 1.61
N LYS A 75 -13.63 -3.10 1.72
CA LYS A 75 -12.78 -2.93 2.91
C LYS A 75 -12.01 -1.63 2.95
N LEU A 76 -11.68 -1.06 1.80
CA LEU A 76 -10.67 -0.01 1.70
C LEU A 76 -11.24 1.39 1.52
N ASN A 77 -12.47 1.50 1.00
CA ASN A 77 -13.17 2.76 0.77
C ASN A 77 -13.98 3.22 1.99
N ASN A 78 -13.36 3.23 3.17
CA ASN A 78 -14.02 3.51 4.45
C ASN A 78 -13.36 4.66 5.23
N GLY A 79 -12.71 5.59 4.53
CA GLY A 79 -12.14 6.80 5.14
C GLY A 79 -11.18 6.49 6.29
N THR A 80 -11.32 7.21 7.40
CA THR A 80 -10.50 7.00 8.61
C THR A 80 -10.80 5.68 9.33
N SER A 81 -11.84 4.94 8.93
CA SER A 81 -12.18 3.62 9.48
C SER A 81 -11.50 2.47 8.74
N THR A 82 -10.81 2.74 7.63
CA THR A 82 -10.05 1.72 6.89
C THR A 82 -8.97 1.10 7.78
N GLU A 83 -8.89 -0.23 7.83
CA GLU A 83 -7.92 -0.92 8.68
C GLU A 83 -6.47 -0.59 8.29
N HIS A 84 -5.66 -0.17 9.26
CA HIS A 84 -4.26 0.20 9.05
C HIS A 84 -3.42 -0.91 8.39
N TYR A 85 -3.81 -2.17 8.60
CA TYR A 85 -3.15 -3.33 8.01
C TYR A 85 -2.95 -3.20 6.49
N TRP A 86 -4.00 -2.77 5.77
CA TRP A 86 -3.96 -2.70 4.31
C TRP A 86 -3.01 -1.63 3.80
N PHE A 87 -2.85 -0.54 4.55
CA PHE A 87 -1.82 0.45 4.25
C PHE A 87 -0.42 -0.14 4.44
N TYR A 88 -0.15 -0.84 5.54
CA TYR A 88 1.17 -1.47 5.74
C TYR A 88 1.50 -2.52 4.68
N LYS A 89 0.52 -3.33 4.28
CA LYS A 89 0.68 -4.30 3.19
C LYS A 89 1.01 -3.58 1.89
N LEU A 90 0.25 -2.55 1.53
CA LEU A 90 0.48 -1.77 0.31
C LEU A 90 1.86 -1.08 0.33
N GLU A 91 2.24 -0.46 1.44
CA GLU A 91 3.54 0.18 1.63
C GLU A 91 4.70 -0.81 1.42
N TYR A 92 4.57 -2.04 1.94
CA TYR A 92 5.52 -3.12 1.69
C TYR A 92 5.57 -3.53 0.21
N LEU A 93 4.42 -3.68 -0.45
CA LEU A 93 4.34 -4.05 -1.87
C LEU A 93 4.96 -2.97 -2.77
N LEU A 94 4.67 -1.69 -2.50
CA LEU A 94 5.28 -0.56 -3.22
C LEU A 94 6.81 -0.56 -3.07
N TRP A 95 7.31 -0.77 -1.84
CA TRP A 95 8.74 -0.89 -1.60
C TRP A 95 9.36 -2.09 -2.32
N LYS A 96 8.70 -3.25 -2.30
CA LYS A 96 9.19 -4.48 -2.96
C LYS A 96 9.26 -4.31 -4.47
N GLU A 97 8.18 -3.84 -5.10
CA GLU A 97 8.13 -3.58 -6.55
C GLU A 97 9.17 -2.54 -6.98
N PHE A 98 9.39 -1.52 -6.17
CA PHE A 98 10.47 -0.55 -6.41
C PHE A 98 11.86 -1.18 -6.25
N LYS A 99 12.08 -1.98 -5.21
CA LYS A 99 13.40 -2.56 -4.97
C LYS A 99 13.79 -3.62 -6.01
N GLU A 100 12.85 -4.48 -6.39
CA GLU A 100 13.11 -5.66 -7.23
C GLU A 100 12.94 -5.39 -8.72
N LYS A 101 11.91 -4.60 -9.08
CA LYS A 101 11.54 -4.35 -10.47
C LYS A 101 11.80 -2.90 -10.89
N ASP A 102 12.28 -2.08 -9.95
CA ASP A 102 12.49 -0.65 -10.14
C ASP A 102 11.18 -0.01 -10.67
N LYS A 103 10.01 -0.46 -10.19
CA LYS A 103 8.69 0.03 -10.62
C LYS A 103 8.23 1.21 -9.75
N TYR A 104 7.23 1.97 -10.20
CA TYR A 104 6.57 3.11 -9.52
C TYR A 104 7.41 4.38 -9.33
N PHE A 105 8.71 4.27 -9.04
CA PHE A 105 9.59 5.42 -8.78
C PHE A 105 10.76 5.50 -9.76
N LYS A 106 10.49 5.16 -11.03
CA LYS A 106 11.41 5.35 -12.16
C LYS A 106 11.12 6.68 -12.84
N VAL A 107 12.17 7.46 -13.09
CA VAL A 107 12.12 8.52 -14.11
C VAL A 107 12.15 7.82 -15.47
N SER A 108 11.05 7.86 -16.20
CA SER A 108 11.01 7.37 -17.57
C SER A 108 11.99 8.18 -18.41
N LYS A 109 12.93 7.50 -19.10
CA LYS A 109 13.83 8.18 -20.05
C LYS A 109 13.18 8.33 -21.43
N ASN A 110 12.17 7.52 -21.73
CA ASN A 110 11.49 7.45 -23.03
C ASN A 110 9.99 7.19 -22.83
N LYS A 111 9.13 7.91 -23.55
CA LYS A 111 7.68 7.68 -23.54
C LYS A 111 7.35 6.19 -23.76
N GLY A 112 6.60 5.58 -22.83
CA GLY A 112 6.07 4.21 -22.98
C GLY A 112 6.80 3.07 -22.24
N ASP A 113 7.84 3.34 -21.43
CA ASP A 113 8.58 2.30 -20.69
C ASP A 113 7.93 1.86 -19.35
N GLY A 114 6.76 2.41 -19.02
CA GLY A 114 6.06 2.14 -17.77
C GLY A 114 6.67 2.83 -16.54
N GLY A 115 7.68 3.68 -16.72
CA GLY A 115 8.14 4.64 -15.71
C GLY A 115 7.20 5.84 -15.56
N LEU A 116 7.43 6.69 -14.57
CA LEU A 116 6.71 7.96 -14.45
C LEU A 116 7.13 8.85 -15.62
N GLU A 117 6.23 8.98 -16.60
CA GLU A 117 6.36 9.89 -17.74
C GLU A 117 6.14 11.31 -17.19
N TYR A 118 7.24 12.00 -16.85
CA TYR A 118 7.30 13.34 -16.21
C TYR A 118 6.86 13.36 -14.72
N PRO A 119 7.73 13.01 -13.75
CA PRO A 119 7.42 13.23 -12.34
C PRO A 119 7.22 14.73 -12.08
N PHE A 120 6.13 15.07 -11.40
CA PHE A 120 5.89 16.44 -10.96
C PHE A 120 6.75 16.70 -9.72
N GLY A 121 7.64 17.68 -9.78
CA GLY A 121 8.59 17.99 -8.71
C GLY A 121 9.93 17.24 -8.82
N ASN A 122 10.94 17.75 -8.12
CA ASN A 122 12.29 17.19 -8.11
C ASN A 122 12.40 16.09 -7.04
N PHE A 123 11.91 14.88 -7.34
CA PHE A 123 12.00 13.75 -6.43
C PHE A 123 13.23 12.87 -6.74
N ASP A 124 14.19 12.81 -5.81
CA ASP A 124 15.33 11.87 -5.88
C ASP A 124 14.97 10.52 -5.24
N TYR A 125 14.37 9.64 -6.04
CA TYR A 125 13.93 8.32 -5.58
C TYR A 125 15.07 7.38 -5.17
N SER A 126 16.31 7.67 -5.53
CA SER A 126 17.46 6.83 -5.16
C SER A 126 17.58 6.68 -3.64
N LYS A 127 17.14 7.70 -2.89
CA LYS A 127 17.12 7.71 -1.41
C LYS A 127 16.26 6.62 -0.81
N ILE A 128 15.15 6.23 -1.46
CA ILE A 128 14.18 5.28 -0.90
C ILE A 128 14.85 3.95 -0.54
N LYS A 129 15.76 3.45 -1.41
CA LYS A 129 16.40 2.13 -1.24
C LYS A 129 17.14 2.02 0.10
N ASP A 130 17.77 3.11 0.53
CA ASP A 130 18.60 3.12 1.73
C ASP A 130 17.87 3.65 2.97
N THR A 131 16.91 4.56 2.79
CA THR A 131 16.33 5.33 3.91
C THR A 131 14.93 4.89 4.32
N TYR A 132 14.11 4.34 3.41
CA TYR A 132 12.72 4.02 3.75
C TYR A 132 12.65 2.87 4.76
N ARG A 133 11.81 3.03 5.78
CA ARG A 133 11.52 2.02 6.79
C ARG A 133 10.03 2.01 7.08
N LEU A 134 9.43 0.82 7.02
CA LEU A 134 8.10 0.59 7.58
C LEU A 134 8.16 0.87 9.09
N THR A 135 7.40 1.87 9.52
CA THR A 135 7.32 2.29 10.93
C THR A 135 5.87 2.37 11.36
N ARG A 136 5.60 2.24 12.66
CA ARG A 136 4.24 2.31 13.18
C ARG A 136 3.68 3.73 12.97
N LYS A 137 2.62 3.81 12.19
CA LYS A 137 1.78 4.97 11.93
C LYS A 137 0.40 4.81 12.58
N ASN A 138 -0.24 5.93 12.86
CA ASN A 138 -1.44 5.98 13.69
C ASN A 138 -2.51 6.97 13.19
N SER A 139 -2.27 7.63 12.06
CA SER A 139 -3.20 8.58 11.48
C SER A 139 -3.42 8.28 10.02
N ILE A 140 -4.69 8.18 9.62
CA ILE A 140 -5.07 8.23 8.20
C ILE A 140 -5.18 9.70 7.82
N GLU A 141 -4.54 10.06 6.71
CA GLU A 141 -4.61 11.39 6.10
C GLU A 141 -5.28 11.28 4.73
N HIS A 142 -6.21 12.20 4.49
CA HIS A 142 -6.83 12.38 3.19
C HIS A 142 -5.99 13.36 2.36
N ILE A 143 -5.57 12.97 1.15
CA ILE A 143 -4.80 13.84 0.27
C ILE A 143 -5.60 15.12 -0.05
N GLN A 144 -6.83 14.96 -0.55
CA GLN A 144 -7.87 15.99 -0.51
C GLN A 144 -8.59 15.91 0.83
N ALA A 145 -8.51 16.97 1.62
CA ALA A 145 -9.14 17.01 2.94
C ALA A 145 -10.67 16.82 2.87
N GLN A 146 -11.22 16.10 3.84
CA GLN A 146 -12.67 15.87 3.96
C GLN A 146 -13.48 17.16 4.11
N SER A 147 -12.92 18.18 4.76
CA SER A 147 -13.53 19.52 4.90
C SER A 147 -13.71 20.24 3.56
N ARG A 148 -12.97 19.82 2.52
CA ARG A 148 -13.01 20.34 1.16
C ARG A 148 -13.57 19.32 0.17
N ALA A 149 -14.35 18.34 0.65
CA ALA A 149 -15.00 17.35 -0.20
C ALA A 149 -15.97 18.00 -1.22
N ASN A 150 -16.56 19.15 -0.86
CA ASN A 150 -17.42 19.94 -1.76
C ASN A 150 -16.70 20.48 -3.01
N GLU A 151 -15.36 20.61 -2.97
CA GLU A 151 -14.55 21.00 -4.14
C GLU A 151 -14.52 19.88 -5.19
N TRP A 152 -14.68 18.62 -4.76
CA TRP A 152 -14.94 17.46 -5.61
C TRP A 152 -16.45 17.38 -5.89
N LYS A 153 -16.95 18.25 -6.79
CA LYS A 153 -18.38 18.39 -7.12
C LYS A 153 -19.12 17.03 -7.21
N GLU A 154 -20.17 16.88 -6.40
CA GLU A 154 -21.24 15.85 -6.47
C GLU A 154 -20.79 14.41 -6.80
N VAL A 155 -19.73 13.91 -6.16
CA VAL A 155 -19.57 12.45 -6.01
C VAL A 155 -20.12 12.09 -4.63
N GLN A 156 -21.45 12.03 -4.52
CA GLN A 156 -22.15 11.70 -3.27
C GLN A 156 -22.25 10.20 -3.00
N ASP A 157 -21.87 9.36 -3.98
CA ASP A 157 -21.93 7.91 -3.80
C ASP A 157 -20.70 7.38 -3.06
N ASN A 158 -20.93 6.39 -2.21
CA ASN A 158 -19.90 5.68 -1.45
C ASN A 158 -19.06 4.72 -2.32
N GLU A 159 -19.30 4.70 -3.63
CA GLU A 159 -18.63 3.82 -4.58
C GLU A 159 -17.60 4.56 -5.45
N CYS A 160 -16.43 3.98 -5.63
CA CYS A 160 -15.36 4.48 -6.51
C CYS A 160 -15.61 4.14 -8.01
N SER A 161 -16.81 3.68 -8.37
CA SER A 161 -17.11 3.02 -9.65
C SER A 161 -16.96 3.95 -10.86
N GLU A 162 -17.48 5.18 -10.79
CA GLU A 162 -17.36 6.18 -11.87
C GLU A 162 -16.38 7.32 -11.55
N LYS A 163 -16.41 7.86 -10.34
CA LYS A 163 -15.48 8.88 -9.83
C LYS A 163 -15.11 8.57 -8.39
N CYS A 164 -13.93 8.97 -7.95
CA CYS A 164 -13.55 8.71 -6.57
C CYS A 164 -14.33 9.61 -5.59
N ASN A 165 -14.95 8.98 -4.59
CA ASN A 165 -15.40 9.62 -3.36
C ASN A 165 -14.18 10.10 -2.52
N ILE A 166 -14.39 11.09 -1.66
CA ILE A 166 -13.39 11.55 -0.69
C ILE A 166 -12.80 10.43 0.20
N ASP A 167 -13.59 9.43 0.59
CA ASP A 167 -13.20 8.30 1.44
C ASP A 167 -12.65 7.10 0.67
N CYS A 168 -12.47 7.25 -0.65
CA CYS A 168 -11.77 6.30 -1.49
C CYS A 168 -10.39 5.96 -0.95
N PHE A 169 -9.99 4.70 -1.03
CA PHE A 169 -8.63 4.30 -0.68
C PHE A 169 -7.57 5.07 -1.48
N GLY A 170 -7.83 5.49 -2.72
CA GLY A 170 -6.89 6.31 -3.49
C GLY A 170 -6.58 7.66 -2.81
N ASN A 171 -7.54 8.24 -2.10
CA ASN A 171 -7.39 9.51 -1.39
C ASN A 171 -6.76 9.34 0.01
N LEU A 172 -6.59 8.11 0.49
CA LEU A 172 -6.15 7.84 1.86
C LEU A 172 -4.70 7.42 1.93
N THR A 173 -3.98 7.91 2.94
CA THR A 173 -2.61 7.48 3.26
C THR A 173 -2.47 7.28 4.76
N LEU A 174 -1.54 6.42 5.18
CA LEU A 174 -1.27 6.17 6.60
C LEU A 174 0.06 6.82 7.00
N ILE A 175 0.00 7.78 7.93
CA ILE A 175 1.14 8.59 8.36
C ILE A 175 1.12 8.80 9.88
N SER A 176 2.15 9.48 10.41
CA SER A 176 2.17 9.88 11.81
C SER A 176 1.17 11.00 12.07
N THR A 177 0.64 11.07 13.29
CA THR A 177 -0.15 12.24 13.73
C THR A 177 0.61 13.55 13.57
N HIS A 178 1.93 13.55 13.78
CA HIS A 178 2.76 14.74 13.60
C HIS A 178 2.78 15.23 12.16
N LEU A 179 3.04 14.34 11.19
CA LEU A 179 2.97 14.68 9.77
C LEU A 179 1.55 15.12 9.41
N ASN A 180 0.53 14.42 9.88
CA ASN A 180 -0.86 14.80 9.60
C ASN A 180 -1.17 16.23 10.07
N SER A 181 -0.83 16.56 11.33
CA SER A 181 -0.99 17.93 11.84
C SER A 181 -0.23 18.97 11.01
N SER A 182 0.93 18.62 10.46
CA SER A 182 1.70 19.53 9.61
C SER A 182 1.07 19.76 8.22
N LEU A 183 0.13 18.92 7.78
CA LEU A 183 -0.50 18.98 6.45
C LEU A 183 -1.88 19.66 6.44
N LEU A 184 -2.56 19.80 7.59
CA LEU A 184 -3.99 20.16 7.70
C LEU A 184 -4.48 21.32 6.81
N ASP A 185 -3.73 22.43 6.72
CA ASP A 185 -4.15 23.63 5.97
C ASP A 185 -3.38 23.87 4.67
N LYS A 186 -2.57 22.89 4.25
CA LYS A 186 -1.65 23.05 3.12
C LYS A 186 -2.32 22.70 1.81
N SER A 187 -2.05 23.53 0.80
CA SER A 187 -2.42 23.24 -0.59
C SER A 187 -1.67 22.01 -1.10
N PHE A 188 -2.17 21.41 -2.20
CA PHE A 188 -1.54 20.23 -2.81
C PHE A 188 -0.06 20.45 -3.13
N ASN A 189 0.31 21.64 -3.63
CA ASN A 189 1.70 21.98 -3.94
C ASN A 189 2.58 22.17 -2.69
N GLU A 190 2.03 22.73 -1.61
CA GLU A 190 2.74 22.82 -0.34
C GLU A 190 2.98 21.44 0.27
N LYS A 191 1.96 20.56 0.25
CA LYS A 191 2.11 19.17 0.68
C LYS A 191 3.16 18.45 -0.20
N ARG A 192 3.12 18.62 -1.54
CA ARG A 192 4.15 18.08 -2.45
C ARG A 192 5.56 18.49 -2.04
N ASN A 193 5.79 19.77 -1.79
CA ASN A 193 7.11 20.27 -1.39
C ASN A 193 7.56 19.68 -0.05
N LEU A 194 6.66 19.49 0.91
CA LEU A 194 7.00 18.83 2.17
C LEU A 194 7.44 17.38 1.95
N ILE A 195 6.72 16.63 1.11
CA ILE A 195 7.04 15.24 0.81
C ILE A 195 8.35 15.11 0.03
N ALA A 196 8.65 16.04 -0.88
CA ALA A 196 9.95 16.12 -1.55
C ALA A 196 11.09 16.34 -0.53
N ASN A 197 10.93 17.29 0.39
CA ASN A 197 11.90 17.53 1.46
C ASN A 197 12.07 16.32 2.40
N GLN A 198 10.99 15.57 2.70
CA GLN A 198 11.09 14.33 3.49
C GLN A 198 11.90 13.26 2.76
N LEU A 199 11.71 13.13 1.44
CA LEU A 199 12.49 12.19 0.63
C LEU A 199 13.99 12.55 0.66
N GLU A 200 14.33 13.82 0.44
CA GLU A 200 15.72 14.30 0.48
C GLU A 200 16.40 14.04 1.83
N ARG A 201 15.66 14.23 2.93
CA ARG A 201 16.14 13.99 4.30
C ARG A 201 16.13 12.52 4.70
N GLY A 202 15.58 11.64 3.87
CA GLY A 202 15.43 10.21 4.19
C GLY A 202 14.39 9.93 5.28
N THR A 203 13.43 10.83 5.49
CA THR A 203 12.40 10.74 6.53
C THR A 203 11.01 10.46 5.96
N ILE A 204 10.92 9.93 4.73
CA ILE A 204 9.64 9.66 4.08
C ILE A 204 8.80 8.65 4.87
N GLU A 205 7.54 9.00 5.13
CA GLU A 205 6.65 8.21 5.99
C GLU A 205 5.74 7.25 5.24
N SER A 206 5.35 7.59 4.01
CA SER A 206 4.45 6.80 3.17
C SER A 206 4.89 6.87 1.71
N LEU A 207 5.17 5.71 1.13
CA LEU A 207 5.45 5.54 -0.30
C LEU A 207 4.19 5.78 -1.13
N LYS A 208 3.02 5.43 -0.61
CA LYS A 208 1.75 5.74 -1.28
C LYS A 208 1.57 7.25 -1.43
N MET A 209 1.79 8.01 -0.35
CA MET A 209 1.75 9.48 -0.37
C MET A 209 2.80 10.06 -1.32
N LEU A 210 4.02 9.52 -1.30
CA LEU A 210 5.08 9.91 -2.25
C LEU A 210 4.65 9.69 -3.70
N LEU A 211 4.01 8.56 -3.98
CA LEU A 211 3.53 8.23 -5.32
C LEU A 211 2.50 9.26 -5.79
N VAL A 212 1.56 9.65 -4.93
CA VAL A 212 0.57 10.70 -5.24
C VAL A 212 1.26 12.01 -5.64
N TYR A 213 2.11 12.55 -4.76
CA TYR A 213 2.68 13.89 -4.98
C TYR A 213 3.71 13.96 -6.09
N SER A 214 4.31 12.83 -6.45
CA SER A 214 5.33 12.77 -7.49
C SER A 214 4.80 12.34 -8.86
N LYS A 215 3.66 11.65 -8.92
CA LYS A 215 3.04 11.18 -10.17
C LYS A 215 2.03 12.17 -10.76
N TYR A 216 1.32 12.93 -9.93
CA TYR A 216 0.19 13.74 -10.39
C TYR A 216 0.44 15.24 -10.20
N ASP A 217 0.10 16.05 -11.20
CA ASP A 217 0.23 17.52 -11.15
C ASP A 217 -0.79 18.17 -10.22
N LYS A 218 -1.97 17.58 -10.22
CA LYS A 218 -3.16 18.03 -9.51
C LYS A 218 -3.82 16.80 -8.90
N TRP A 219 -4.75 17.04 -8.00
CA TRP A 219 -5.47 15.98 -7.33
C TRP A 219 -6.97 16.20 -7.46
N THR A 220 -7.56 15.55 -8.46
CA THR A 220 -9.00 15.56 -8.73
C THR A 220 -9.57 14.14 -8.56
N PRO A 221 -10.91 13.98 -8.54
CA PRO A 221 -11.53 12.65 -8.48
C PRO A 221 -11.01 11.68 -9.55
N GLU A 222 -10.64 12.19 -10.73
CA GLU A 222 -10.08 11.40 -11.83
C GLU A 222 -8.69 10.83 -11.49
N GLU A 223 -7.73 11.65 -11.04
CA GLU A 223 -6.42 11.16 -10.61
C GLU A 223 -6.52 10.23 -9.39
N CYS A 224 -7.42 10.56 -8.46
CA CYS A 224 -7.69 9.73 -7.29
C CYS A 224 -8.22 8.34 -7.70
N LYS A 225 -9.12 8.27 -8.69
CA LYS A 225 -9.65 6.99 -9.20
C LYS A 225 -8.55 6.17 -9.89
N THR A 226 -7.72 6.81 -10.71
CA THR A 226 -6.58 6.12 -11.34
C THR A 226 -5.64 5.56 -10.28
N HIS A 227 -5.27 6.38 -9.29
CA HIS A 227 -4.41 5.93 -8.19
C HIS A 227 -5.07 4.81 -7.38
N HIS A 228 -6.36 4.94 -7.05
CA HIS A 228 -7.14 3.93 -6.37
C HIS A 228 -7.05 2.57 -7.08
N ASN A 229 -7.39 2.53 -8.38
CA ASN A 229 -7.34 1.32 -9.19
C ASN A 229 -5.95 0.68 -9.19
N GLU A 230 -4.88 1.47 -9.29
CA GLU A 230 -3.50 0.96 -9.23
C GLU A 230 -3.16 0.32 -7.88
N MET A 231 -3.65 0.89 -6.77
CA MET A 231 -3.41 0.36 -5.43
C MET A 231 -4.23 -0.90 -5.16
N ILE A 232 -5.49 -0.94 -5.60
CA ILE A 232 -6.34 -2.14 -5.53
C ILE A 232 -5.73 -3.25 -6.38
N GLU A 233 -5.29 -2.94 -7.60
CA GLU A 233 -4.69 -3.92 -8.50
C GLU A 233 -3.37 -4.48 -7.93
N LEU A 234 -2.54 -3.65 -7.29
CA LEU A 234 -1.32 -4.12 -6.61
C LEU A 234 -1.65 -5.06 -5.44
N LEU A 235 -2.66 -4.72 -4.64
CA LEU A 235 -3.12 -5.57 -3.55
C LEU A 235 -3.70 -6.89 -4.08
N LYS A 236 -4.61 -6.82 -5.05
CA LYS A 236 -5.25 -7.98 -5.71
C LYS A 236 -4.20 -8.97 -6.23
N ASN A 237 -3.23 -8.47 -7.02
CA ASN A 237 -2.15 -9.29 -7.56
C ASN A 237 -1.31 -9.98 -6.47
N SER A 238 -1.15 -9.35 -5.30
CA SER A 238 -0.43 -9.97 -4.17
C SER A 238 -1.22 -11.08 -3.46
N LEU A 239 -2.51 -11.20 -3.74
CA LEU A 239 -3.41 -12.21 -3.16
C LEU A 239 -3.70 -13.36 -4.13
N GLU A 240 -3.42 -13.18 -5.41
CA GLU A 240 -3.58 -14.21 -6.44
C GLU A 240 -2.30 -15.04 -6.58
N ASN A 241 -1.14 -14.37 -6.70
CA ASN A 241 0.19 -14.99 -6.84
C ASN A 241 0.67 -15.61 -5.53
#